data_AF-A0A938D6B2-F1
#
_entry.id   AF-A0A938D6B2-F1
#
_cell.length_a   1.000
_cell.length_b   1.000
_cell.length_c   1.000
_cell.angle_alpha   90.00
_cell.angle_beta   90.00
_cell.angle_gamma   90.00
#
_symmetry.space_group_name_H-M   'P 1'
#
loop_
_entity.id
_entity.type
_entity.pdbx_description
1 polymer ?
#
loop_
_entity_poly.entity_id
_entity_poly.type
_entity_poly.pdbx_seq_one_letter_code
_entity_poly.pdbx_strand_id
1 'polypeptide(L)' 'MTKLLLRALAGETLPTPPIWMMRQAGRYLPEYRATRAEAGD' A
#
# COMPACT_ATOMS: atom_id res chain seq x y z
N MET A 1 6.33 -16.81 -8.17
CA MET A 1 5.03 -16.12 -8.04
C MET A 1 5.28 -14.62 -7.98
N THR A 2 5.24 -13.94 -9.12
CA THR A 2 5.57 -12.52 -9.26
C THR A 2 4.41 -11.64 -8.79
N LYS A 3 4.72 -10.55 -8.06
CA LYS A 3 3.73 -9.61 -7.50
C LYS A 3 2.96 -8.89 -8.62
N LEU A 4 1.63 -8.77 -8.50
CA LEU A 4 0.74 -8.17 -9.52
C LEU A 4 1.16 -6.75 -9.94
N LEU A 5 1.59 -5.93 -8.98
CA LEU A 5 2.08 -4.58 -9.26
C LEU A 5 3.27 -4.57 -10.23
N LEU A 6 4.24 -5.47 -10.04
CA LEU A 6 5.43 -5.53 -10.89
C LEU A 6 5.09 -5.96 -12.32
N ARG A 7 4.11 -6.85 -12.48
CA ARG A 7 3.62 -7.30 -13.79
C ARG A 7 2.93 -6.19 -14.55
N ALA A 8 2.06 -5.44 -13.88
CA ALA A 8 1.41 -4.26 -14.47
C ALA A 8 2.44 -3.20 -14.88
N LEU A 9 3.46 -2.95 -14.05
CA LEU A 9 4.54 -2.01 -14.36
C LEU A 9 5.45 -2.48 -15.52
N ALA A 10 5.52 -3.79 -15.76
CA ALA A 10 6.20 -4.37 -16.92
C ALA A 10 5.36 -4.33 -18.21
N GLY A 11 4.16 -3.73 -18.17
CA GLY A 11 3.28 -3.57 -19.34
C GLY A 11 2.35 -4.76 -19.60
N GLU A 12 2.26 -5.74 -18.70
CA GLU A 12 1.30 -6.84 -18.84
C GLU A 12 -0.14 -6.34 -18.61
N THR A 13 -1.06 -6.67 -19.52
CA THR A 13 -2.49 -6.49 -19.29
C THR A 13 -2.99 -7.55 -18.29
N LEU A 14 -3.48 -7.09 -17.14
CA LEU A 14 -4.02 -7.96 -16.09
C LEU A 14 -5.56 -7.93 -16.07
N PRO A 15 -6.23 -9.04 -15.73
CA PRO A 15 -7.69 -9.08 -15.63
C PRO A 15 -8.23 -8.19 -14.50
N THR A 16 -7.43 -7.95 -13.46
CA THR A 16 -7.74 -7.00 -12.39
C THR A 16 -6.53 -6.07 -12.20
N PRO A 17 -6.69 -4.75 -12.40
CA PRO A 17 -5.62 -3.79 -12.17
C PRO A 17 -5.21 -3.79 -10.69
N PRO A 18 -3.90 -3.83 -10.38
CA PRO A 18 -3.45 -3.62 -9.01
C PRO A 18 -3.69 -2.17 -8.62
N ILE A 19 -4.13 -1.94 -7.37
CA ILE A 19 -4.33 -0.60 -6.82
C ILE A 19 -3.37 -0.34 -5.67
N TRP A 20 -3.03 0.93 -5.47
CA TRP A 20 -2.39 1.41 -4.26
C TRP A 20 -2.85 2.84 -4.00
N MET A 21 -2.76 3.28 -2.75
CA MET A 21 -3.09 4.65 -2.38
C MET A 21 -1.86 5.33 -1.80
N MET A 22 -1.59 6.54 -2.28
CA MET A 22 -0.62 7.42 -1.64
C MET A 22 -1.09 7.69 -0.21
N ARG A 23 -0.20 7.53 0.77
CA ARG A 23 -0.50 7.70 2.20
C ARG A 23 -1.63 6.78 2.71
N GLN A 24 -1.73 5.56 2.18
CA GLN A 24 -2.66 4.52 2.66
C GLN A 24 -2.53 4.19 4.14
N ALA A 25 -1.36 4.45 4.74
CA ALA A 25 -1.13 4.39 6.17
C ALA A 25 -0.96 5.83 6.68
N GLY A 26 -1.99 6.37 7.33
CA GLY A 26 -2.02 7.76 7.76
C GLY A 26 -2.83 7.97 9.03
N ARG A 27 -2.77 9.20 9.57
CA ARG A 27 -3.35 9.58 10.87
C ARG A 27 -4.87 9.39 10.99
N TYR A 28 -5.58 9.19 9.88
CA TYR A 28 -7.00 8.88 9.89
C TYR A 28 -7.27 7.46 10.43
N LEU A 29 -6.31 6.54 10.29
CA LEU A 29 -6.39 5.20 10.86
C LEU A 29 -6.02 5.26 12.37
N PRO A 30 -6.91 4.84 13.28
CA PRO A 30 -6.60 4.77 14.71
C PRO A 30 -5.39 3.87 15.00
N GLU A 31 -5.24 2.77 14.28
CA GLU A 31 -4.15 1.80 14.47
C GLU A 31 -2.81 2.43 14.09
N TYR A 32 -2.77 3.18 12.98
CA TYR A 32 -1.57 3.92 12.58
C TYR A 32 -1.15 4.94 13.65
N ARG A 33 -2.13 5.64 14.27
CA ARG A 33 -1.86 6.60 15.34
C ARG A 33 -1.30 5.91 16.59
N ALA A 34 -1.87 4.78 17.00
CA ALA A 34 -1.39 4.01 18.14
C ALA A 34 0.05 3.52 17.92
N THR A 35 0.32 2.89 16.77
CA THR A 35 1.67 2.42 16.43
C THR A 35 2.69 3.56 16.38
N ARG A 36 2.32 4.73 15.83
CA ARG A 36 3.21 5.91 15.86
C ARG A 36 3.44 6.47 17.26
N ALA A 37 2.47 6.39 18.17
CA ALA A 37 2.64 6.83 19.55
C ALA A 37 3.65 5.95 20.31
N GLU A 38 3.66 4.65 20.03
CA GLU A 38 4.61 3.69 20.62
C GLU A 38 6.01 3.78 20.00
N ALA A 39 6.09 4.03 18.69
CA ALA A 39 7.36 4.04 17.96
C ALA A 39 8.29 5.21 18.31
N GLY A 40 7.81 6.25 19.00
CA GLY A 40 8.54 7.52 19.14
C GLY A 40 8.63 8.28 17.81
N ASP A 41 9.06 9.54 17.86
CA ASP A 41 9.12 10.39 16.66
C ASP A 41 10.21 9.97 15.66
#